data_AF-A0A344J310-F1
#
_entry.id   AF-A0A344J310-F1
#
_cell.length_a   1.000
_cell.length_b   1.000
_cell.length_c   1.000
_cell.angle_alpha   90.00
_cell.angle_beta   90.00
_cell.angle_gamma   90.00
#
_symmetry.space_group_name_H-M   'P 1'
#
loop_
_entity.id
_entity.type
_entity.pdbx_description
1 polymer ?
#
loop_
_entity_poly.entity_id
_entity_poly.type
_entity_poly.pdbx_seq_one_letter_code
_entity_poly.pdbx_strand_id
1 'polypeptide(L)'
;MRLAPVYRVTVFVPPAHVDALLASIAAVDDLAMGGYSEAMWISPGVTEQFRPGIDAHPTLGTRGELSRADSVRIEFALPRDPARLERLLRDGIHAHHPWEVPAVFVDESMFPLPDAAP
;
A
#
# COMPACT_ATOMS: atom_id res chain seq x y z
N MET A 1 8.56 21.88 15.68
CA MET A 1 8.18 20.72 14.85
C MET A 1 8.37 21.12 13.40
N ARG A 2 8.98 20.24 12.61
CA ARG A 2 9.20 20.42 11.18
C ARG A 2 8.23 19.54 10.41
N LEU A 3 7.48 20.12 9.48
CA LEU A 3 6.65 19.37 8.56
C LEU A 3 7.50 18.90 7.37
N ALA A 4 7.60 17.59 7.18
CA ALA A 4 8.27 16.99 6.04
C ALA A 4 7.24 16.56 4.98
N PRO A 5 7.42 16.90 3.69
CA PRO A 5 6.53 16.43 2.64
C PRO A 5 6.72 14.92 2.42
N VAL A 6 5.61 14.19 2.35
CA VAL A 6 5.57 12.75 2.15
C VAL A 6 4.50 12.37 1.14
N TYR A 7 4.64 11.19 0.55
CA TYR A 7 3.52 10.44 0.02
C TYR A 7 2.92 9.59 1.13
N ARG A 8 1.60 9.61 1.28
CA ARG A 8 0.89 8.56 2.01
C ARG A 8 0.39 7.56 0.97
N VAL A 9 0.94 6.36 1.01
CA VAL A 9 0.52 5.26 0.15
C VAL A 9 -0.48 4.43 0.91
N THR A 10 -1.62 4.15 0.28
CA THR A 10 -2.64 3.22 0.78
C THR A 10 -2.79 2.08 -0.21
N VAL A 11 -2.69 0.84 0.25
CA VAL A 11 -2.94 -0.36 -0.57
C VAL A 11 -3.92 -1.29 0.13
N PHE A 12 -4.77 -1.96 -0.65
CA PHE A 12 -5.73 -2.95 -0.16
C PHE A 12 -5.34 -4.32 -0.68
N VAL A 13 -5.22 -5.29 0.23
CA VAL A 13 -4.75 -6.64 -0.10
C VAL A 13 -5.58 -7.71 0.62
N PRO A 14 -5.85 -8.88 0.01
CA PRO A 14 -6.50 -9.99 0.70
C PRO A 14 -5.71 -10.43 1.95
N PRO A 15 -6.38 -10.81 3.06
CA PRO A 15 -5.72 -11.17 4.32
C PRO A 15 -4.58 -12.20 4.17
N ALA A 16 -4.75 -13.19 3.29
CA ALA A 16 -3.76 -14.25 3.07
C ALA A 16 -2.42 -13.77 2.47
N HIS A 17 -2.36 -12.54 1.94
CA HIS A 17 -1.18 -11.99 1.27
C HIS A 17 -0.55 -10.81 2.02
N VAL A 18 -1.09 -10.43 3.18
CA VAL A 18 -0.63 -9.27 3.95
C VAL A 18 0.84 -9.39 4.29
N ASP A 19 1.25 -10.48 4.96
CA ASP A 19 2.63 -10.63 5.45
C ASP A 19 3.65 -10.63 4.30
N ALA A 20 3.31 -11.28 3.18
CA ALA A 20 4.15 -11.30 1.99
C ALA A 20 4.32 -9.90 1.39
N LEU A 21 3.24 -9.12 1.32
CA LEU A 21 3.27 -7.75 0.78
C LEU A 21 4.03 -6.79 1.70
N LEU A 22 3.87 -6.91 3.03
CA LEU A 22 4.63 -6.11 4.00
C LEU A 22 6.14 -6.37 3.86
N ALA A 23 6.53 -7.64 3.76
CA ALA A 23 7.92 -8.03 3.59
C ALA A 23 8.51 -7.52 2.25
N SER A 24 7.74 -7.57 1.16
CA SER A 24 8.23 -7.08 -0.14
C SER A 24 8.37 -5.57 -0.19
N ILE A 25 7.47 -4.82 0.45
CA ILE A 25 7.60 -3.36 0.62
C ILE A 25 8.88 -3.03 1.40
N ALA A 26 9.08 -3.68 2.56
CA ALA A 26 10.25 -3.48 3.41
C ALA A 26 11.58 -3.86 2.73
N ALA A 27 11.56 -4.86 1.85
CA ALA A 27 12.74 -5.28 1.08
C ALA A 27 13.17 -4.26 0.01
N VAL A 28 12.23 -3.47 -0.50
CA VAL A 28 12.52 -2.41 -1.50
C VAL A 28 12.87 -1.10 -0.81
N ASP A 29 12.25 -0.84 0.35
CA ASP A 29 12.39 0.43 1.05
C ASP A 29 12.18 0.27 2.56
N ASP A 30 13.10 0.83 3.35
CA ASP A 30 13.05 0.78 4.80
C ASP A 30 11.96 1.67 5.42
N LEU A 31 11.22 2.44 4.62
CA LEU A 31 10.20 3.41 5.05
C LEU A 31 10.68 4.32 6.18
N ALA A 32 11.99 4.66 6.18
CA ALA A 32 12.60 5.32 7.32
C ALA A 32 12.08 6.74 7.53
N MET A 33 11.51 6.98 8.71
CA MET A 33 10.95 8.27 9.13
C MET A 33 11.10 8.44 10.65
N GLY A 34 11.68 9.58 11.08
CA GLY A 34 11.74 9.95 12.50
C GLY A 34 12.49 8.97 13.41
N GLY A 35 13.43 8.19 12.88
CA GLY A 35 14.20 7.18 13.63
C GLY A 35 13.56 5.79 13.66
N TYR A 36 12.45 5.59 12.96
CA TYR A 36 11.80 4.28 12.79
C TYR A 36 11.95 3.81 11.35
N SER A 37 12.02 2.50 11.15
CA SER A 37 11.92 1.83 9.85
C SER A 37 10.70 0.92 9.82
N GLU A 38 10.24 0.59 8.61
CA GLU A 38 9.13 -0.34 8.33
C GLU A 38 7.81 0.05 9.02
N ALA A 39 7.63 1.35 9.30
CA ALA A 39 6.43 1.85 9.95
C ALA A 39 5.23 1.83 8.98
N MET A 40 4.27 0.95 9.26
CA MET A 40 3.05 0.78 8.47
C MET A 40 1.83 0.68 9.40
N TRP A 41 0.69 1.18 8.95
CA TRP A 41 -0.61 1.02 9.61
C TRP A 41 -1.41 -0.07 8.91
N ILE A 42 -1.85 -1.07 9.67
CA ILE A 42 -2.58 -2.23 9.16
C ILE A 42 -3.98 -2.20 9.75
N SER A 43 -4.98 -2.01 8.90
CA SER A 43 -6.40 -1.93 9.29
C SER A 43 -7.16 -3.12 8.68
N PRO A 44 -7.39 -4.21 9.45
CA PRO A 44 -8.13 -5.36 8.97
C PRO A 44 -9.65 -5.08 8.93
N GLY A 45 -10.41 -5.99 8.33
CA GLY A 45 -11.87 -5.96 8.35
C GLY A 45 -12.51 -4.98 7.36
N VAL A 46 -11.83 -4.72 6.24
CA VAL A 46 -12.39 -3.93 5.15
C VAL A 46 -13.07 -4.85 4.15
N THR A 47 -14.25 -4.49 3.65
CA THR A 47 -14.90 -5.20 2.55
C THR A 47 -14.59 -4.52 1.22
N GLU A 48 -13.96 -5.25 0.30
CA GLU A 48 -13.88 -4.83 -1.09
C GLU A 48 -15.12 -5.29 -1.85
N GLN A 49 -15.62 -4.44 -2.74
CA GLN A 49 -16.72 -4.76 -3.62
C GLN A 49 -16.32 -4.45 -5.05
N PHE A 50 -16.46 -5.42 -5.92
CA PHE A 50 -16.05 -5.29 -7.32
C PHE A 50 -16.95 -6.13 -8.23
N ARG A 51 -16.96 -5.79 -9.52
CA ARG A 51 -17.63 -6.55 -10.57
C ARG A 51 -16.64 -6.73 -11.71
N PRO A 52 -16.00 -7.90 -11.87
CA PRO A 52 -15.04 -8.11 -12.94
C PRO A 52 -15.71 -7.90 -14.30
N GLY A 53 -15.06 -7.14 -15.18
CA GLY A 53 -15.52 -6.95 -16.56
C GLY A 53 -15.38 -8.22 -17.39
N ILE A 54 -15.90 -8.21 -18.62
CA ILE A 54 -15.84 -9.36 -19.53
C ILE A 54 -14.40 -9.75 -19.90
N ASP A 55 -13.48 -8.79 -19.93
CA ASP A 55 -12.07 -8.98 -20.30
C ASP A 55 -11.13 -9.14 -19.09
N ALA A 56 -11.64 -9.06 -17.86
CA ALA A 56 -10.83 -9.18 -16.64
C ALA A 56 -10.43 -10.64 -16.36
N HIS A 57 -9.24 -10.90 -15.81
CA HIS A 57 -8.84 -12.25 -15.36
C HIS A 57 -8.82 -12.31 -13.84
N PRO A 58 -10.00 -12.23 -13.19
CA PRO A 58 -10.04 -12.05 -11.75
C PRO A 58 -9.49 -13.27 -11.01
N THR A 59 -8.58 -13.02 -10.06
CA THR A 59 -8.17 -14.01 -9.06
C THR A 59 -9.34 -14.44 -8.16
N LEU A 60 -10.34 -13.56 -8.00
CA LEU A 60 -11.54 -13.79 -7.19
C LEU A 60 -12.80 -13.24 -7.86
N GLY A 61 -13.92 -13.94 -7.74
CA GLY A 61 -15.23 -13.49 -8.25
C GLY A 61 -15.52 -13.92 -9.69
N THR A 62 -16.76 -13.70 -10.12
CA THR A 62 -17.26 -14.11 -11.45
C THR A 62 -17.41 -12.91 -12.38
N ARG A 63 -16.98 -13.03 -13.64
CA ARG A 63 -17.17 -11.99 -14.67
C ARG A 63 -18.65 -11.60 -14.79
N GLY A 64 -18.92 -10.30 -14.75
CA GLY A 64 -20.27 -9.74 -14.83
C GLY A 64 -21.07 -9.75 -13.52
N GLU A 65 -20.59 -10.41 -12.46
CA GLU A 65 -21.32 -10.55 -11.19
C GLU A 65 -20.72 -9.66 -10.08
N LEU A 66 -21.59 -9.15 -9.20
CA LEU A 66 -21.14 -8.37 -8.05
C LEU A 66 -20.53 -9.31 -7.03
N SER A 67 -19.26 -9.10 -6.71
CA SER A 67 -18.51 -9.86 -5.73
C SER A 67 -18.13 -8.98 -4.55
N ARG A 68 -17.97 -9.59 -3.38
CA ARG A 68 -17.40 -8.97 -2.19
C ARG A 68 -16.36 -9.89 -1.60
N ALA A 69 -15.31 -9.33 -1.01
CA ALA A 69 -14.28 -10.08 -0.33
C ALA A 69 -13.76 -9.34 0.90
N ASP A 70 -13.10 -10.07 1.78
CA ASP A 70 -12.37 -9.49 2.90
C ASP A 70 -11.03 -8.95 2.41
N SER A 71 -10.66 -7.78 2.93
CA SER A 71 -9.47 -7.04 2.55
C SER A 71 -8.85 -6.38 3.77
N VAL A 72 -7.57 -6.08 3.67
CA VAL A 72 -6.79 -5.37 4.68
C VAL A 72 -6.25 -4.09 4.05
N ARG A 73 -6.52 -2.95 4.69
CA ARG A 73 -5.94 -1.67 4.29
C ARG A 73 -4.58 -1.51 4.96
N ILE A 74 -3.54 -1.34 4.15
CA ILE A 74 -2.20 -1.02 4.59
C ILE A 74 -1.90 0.42 4.18
N GLU A 75 -1.40 1.21 5.11
CA GLU A 75 -0.98 2.59 4.88
C GLU A 75 0.45 2.77 5.36
N PHE A 76 1.22 3.63 4.69
CA PHE A 76 2.54 4.04 5.17
C PHE A 76 2.93 5.41 4.59
N ALA A 77 3.91 6.05 5.23
CA ALA A 77 4.49 7.29 4.75
C ALA A 77 5.80 7.01 4.02
N LEU A 78 6.01 7.69 2.90
CA LEU A 78 7.25 7.65 2.13
C LEU A 78 7.72 9.09 1.90
N PRO A 79 9.00 9.43 2.07
CA PRO A 79 9.51 10.75 1.69
C PRO A 79 9.09 11.11 0.27
N ARG A 80 8.73 12.38 0.02
CA ARG A 80 8.22 12.85 -1.28
C ARG A 80 9.33 12.87 -2.34
N ASP A 81 9.66 11.69 -2.85
CA ASP A 81 10.60 11.42 -3.93
C ASP A 81 9.89 10.56 -4.98
N PRO A 82 9.59 11.10 -6.18
CA PRO A 82 8.88 10.37 -7.22
C PRO A 82 9.58 9.09 -7.68
N ALA A 83 10.91 9.07 -7.74
CA ALA A 83 11.65 7.89 -8.19
C ALA A 83 11.63 6.79 -7.13
N ARG A 84 11.67 7.18 -5.84
CA ARG A 84 11.49 6.25 -4.72
C ARG A 84 10.09 5.64 -4.72
N LEU A 85 9.06 6.48 -4.93
CA LEU A 85 7.67 6.03 -5.07
C LEU A 85 7.50 5.05 -6.23
N GLU A 86 8.01 5.38 -7.42
CA GLU A 86 7.88 4.51 -8.60
C GLU A 86 8.50 3.13 -8.39
N ARG A 87 9.72 3.08 -7.82
CA ARG A 87 10.38 1.82 -7.46
C ARG A 87 9.55 1.01 -6.47
N LEU A 88 9.04 1.65 -5.41
CA LEU A 88 8.22 0.97 -4.41
C LEU A 88 6.92 0.40 -5.00
N LEU A 89 6.23 1.19 -5.82
CA LEU A 89 4.98 0.77 -6.46
C LEU A 89 5.21 -0.41 -7.39
N ARG A 90 6.26 -0.37 -8.21
CA ARG A 90 6.56 -1.43 -9.19
C ARG A 90 7.10 -2.69 -8.52
N ASP A 91 8.17 -2.54 -7.73
CA ASP A 91 9.00 -3.65 -7.27
C ASP A 91 8.50 -4.19 -5.91
N GLY A 92 7.97 -3.31 -5.05
CA GLY A 92 7.51 -3.67 -3.70
C GLY A 92 6.05 -4.11 -3.67
N ILE A 93 5.17 -3.38 -4.38
CA ILE A 93 3.72 -3.64 -4.36
C ILE A 93 3.28 -4.49 -5.55
N HIS A 94 3.39 -3.97 -6.77
CA HIS A 94 2.77 -4.59 -7.94
C HIS A 94 3.31 -5.99 -8.24
N ALA A 95 4.62 -6.19 -8.14
CA ALA A 95 5.25 -7.50 -8.37
C ALA A 95 4.85 -8.59 -7.37
N HIS A 96 4.29 -8.22 -6.21
CA HIS A 96 3.97 -9.14 -5.11
C HIS A 96 2.48 -9.16 -4.75
N HIS A 97 1.66 -8.36 -5.43
CA HIS A 97 0.23 -8.30 -5.18
C HIS A 97 -0.54 -9.39 -5.96
N PRO A 98 -1.54 -10.06 -5.35
CA PRO A 98 -2.31 -11.11 -6.04
C PRO A 98 -3.28 -10.62 -7.12
N TRP A 99 -3.36 -9.30 -7.36
CA TRP A 99 -4.29 -8.72 -8.34
C TRP A 99 -3.50 -8.12 -9.49
N GLU A 100 -4.02 -8.28 -10.70
CA GLU A 100 -3.45 -7.67 -11.91
C GLU A 100 -3.36 -6.14 -11.79
N VAL A 101 -4.36 -5.52 -11.18
CA VAL A 101 -4.38 -4.07 -10.90
C VAL A 101 -4.68 -3.87 -9.42
N PRO A 102 -3.65 -3.73 -8.57
CA PRO A 102 -3.82 -3.47 -7.15
C PRO A 102 -4.51 -2.14 -6.90
N ALA A 103 -5.42 -2.08 -5.93
CA ALA A 103 -6.00 -0.82 -5.49
C ALA A 103 -4.97 -0.07 -4.63
N VAL A 104 -4.22 0.81 -5.26
CA VAL A 104 -3.21 1.67 -4.61
C VAL A 104 -3.57 3.13 -4.80
N PHE A 105 -3.56 3.88 -3.70
CA PHE A 105 -3.78 5.33 -3.69
C PHE A 105 -2.54 6.02 -3.14
N VAL A 106 -2.19 7.16 -3.75
CA VAL A 106 -1.05 7.97 -3.34
C VAL A 106 -1.56 9.38 -3.08
N ASP A 107 -1.56 9.79 -1.81
CA ASP A 107 -1.86 11.16 -1.42
C ASP A 107 -0.56 11.94 -1.16
N GLU A 108 -0.53 13.22 -1.51
CA GLU A 108 0.49 14.13 -0.98
C GLU A 108 0.10 14.58 0.44
N SER A 109 1.03 14.47 1.38
CA SER A 109 0.79 14.82 2.77
C SER A 109 2.01 15.42 3.44
N MET A 110 1.85 15.80 4.71
CA MET A 110 2.90 16.35 5.55
C MET A 110 3.04 15.50 6.80
N PHE A 111 4.24 15.02 7.07
CA PHE A 111 4.57 14.26 8.27
C PHE A 111 5.24 15.17 9.32
N PRO A 112 4.68 15.30 10.53
CA PRO A 112 5.25 16.14 11.56
C PRO A 112 6.43 15.43 12.25
N LEU A 113 7.63 15.98 12.11
CA LEU A 113 8.84 15.51 12.78
C LEU A 113 9.26 16.48 13.90
N PRO A 114 9.90 16.01 14.97
CA PRO A 114 10.51 16.90 15.95
C PRO A 114 11.68 17.69 15.32
N ASP A 115 11.96 18.89 15.82
CA ASP A 115 13.03 19.76 15.27
C ASP A 115 14.43 19.21 15.55
N ALA A 116 14.57 18.42 16.61
CA ALA A 116 15.74 17.64 16.95
C ALA A 116 15.30 16.19 17.18
N ALA A 117 16.10 15.22 16.75
CA ALA A 117 15.95 13.85 17.21
C ALA A 117 16.18 13.82 18.75
N PRO A 118 15.45 12.98 19.51
CA PRO A 118 15.80 12.73 20.90
C PRO A 118 17.23 12.18 21.04
#